data_AF-A0A7V4Y2W7-F1
#
_entry.id   AF-A0A7V4Y2W7-F1
#
_cell.length_a   1.000
_cell.length_b   1.000
_cell.length_c   1.000
_cell.angle_alpha   90.00
_cell.angle_beta   90.00
_cell.angle_gamma   90.00
#
_symmetry.space_group_name_H-M   'P 1'
#
loop_
_entity.id
_entity.type
_entity.pdbx_description
1 polymer ?
#
loop_
_entity_poly.entity_id
_entity_poly.type
_entity_poly.pdbx_seq_one_letter_code
_entity_poly.pdbx_strand_id
1 'polypeptide(L)'
;MIVFSFGASQKTGELRDALWRGCKALAREGLVVVVDEVWAGRYTFFGCNVLEGEFSFPKYERVKAFLRSYAAEILAGLLLESEATEIARLVAREHPYLSPAQQNLISGRVAAELKDDNGVFPVLCGGPC
;
A
#
# COMPACT_ATOMS: atom_id res chain seq x y z
N MET A 1 15.43 -1.67 13.92
CA MET A 1 14.19 -1.48 14.71
C MET A 1 13.04 -1.38 13.72
N ILE A 2 12.02 -2.25 13.88
CA ILE A 2 10.94 -2.41 12.91
C ILE A 2 9.99 -1.22 13.00
N VAL A 3 9.80 -0.51 11.88
CA VAL A 3 8.95 0.68 11.83
C VAL A 3 7.49 0.32 11.52
N PHE A 4 7.28 -0.69 10.67
CA PHE A 4 5.98 -1.30 10.42
C PHE A 4 6.18 -2.68 9.77
N SER A 5 5.17 -3.55 9.88
CA SER A 5 5.13 -4.83 9.19
C SER A 5 3.73 -5.13 8.65
N PHE A 6 3.61 -5.64 7.43
CA PHE A 6 2.34 -6.11 6.88
C PHE A 6 2.53 -7.38 6.04
N GLY A 7 1.49 -8.20 5.97
CA GLY A 7 1.48 -9.45 5.19
C GLY A 7 0.66 -9.32 3.91
N ALA A 8 1.17 -9.84 2.80
CA ALA A 8 0.44 -9.95 1.54
C ALA A 8 0.61 -11.35 0.95
N SER A 9 -0.46 -11.89 0.36
CA SER A 9 -0.46 -13.20 -0.30
C SER A 9 -0.41 -13.15 -1.82
N GLN A 10 -0.59 -11.94 -2.39
CA GLN A 10 -0.57 -11.68 -3.82
C GLN A 10 0.19 -10.39 -4.11
N LYS A 11 0.67 -10.22 -5.35
CA LYS A 11 1.42 -9.04 -5.81
C LYS A 11 2.64 -8.67 -4.93
N THR A 12 3.27 -9.66 -4.30
CA THR A 12 4.39 -9.45 -3.36
C THR A 12 5.60 -8.77 -4.02
N GLY A 13 5.86 -9.03 -5.30
CA GLY A 13 6.89 -8.34 -6.08
C GLY A 13 6.60 -6.85 -6.30
N GLU A 14 5.37 -6.50 -6.70
CA GLU A 14 4.96 -5.09 -6.89
C GLU A 14 5.01 -4.32 -5.57
N LEU A 15 4.59 -4.96 -4.48
CA LEU A 15 4.66 -4.45 -3.12
C LEU A 15 6.10 -4.14 -2.70
N ARG A 16 7.00 -5.10 -2.90
CA ARG A 16 8.43 -4.93 -2.63
C ARG A 16 8.99 -3.74 -3.40
N ASP A 17 8.71 -3.64 -4.70
CA ASP A 17 9.26 -2.60 -5.55
C ASP A 17 8.69 -1.21 -5.20
N ALA A 18 7.41 -1.13 -4.81
CA ALA A 18 6.81 0.09 -4.28
C ALA A 18 7.47 0.51 -2.96
N LEU A 19 7.65 -0.41 -2.01
CA LEU A 19 8.33 -0.15 -0.74
C LEU A 19 9.77 0.32 -0.92
N TRP A 20 10.53 -0.35 -1.80
CA TRP A 20 11.91 0.03 -2.08
C TRP A 20 12.02 1.43 -2.70
N ARG A 21 11.06 1.84 -3.54
CA ARG A 21 11.01 3.20 -4.09
C ARG A 21 10.81 4.24 -2.99
N GLY A 22 9.90 3.99 -2.05
CA GLY A 22 9.72 4.87 -0.88
C GLY A 22 10.94 4.95 0.02
N CYS A 23 11.55 3.80 0.31
CA CYS A 23 12.76 3.73 1.13
C CYS A 23 13.95 4.45 0.47
N LYS A 24 14.06 4.41 -0.87
CA LYS A 24 15.05 5.20 -1.62
C LYS A 24 14.83 6.70 -1.52
N ALA A 25 13.58 7.16 -1.38
CA ALA A 25 13.31 8.59 -1.15
C ALA A 25 13.88 9.03 0.20
N LEU A 26 13.78 8.17 1.23
CA LEU A 26 14.35 8.42 2.56
C LEU A 26 15.88 8.39 2.58
N ALA A 27 16.52 7.60 1.71
CA ALA A 27 17.97 7.62 1.56
C ALA A 27 18.53 9.00 1.19
N ARG A 28 17.76 9.83 0.48
CA ARG A 28 18.13 11.22 0.16
C ARG A 28 18.13 12.13 1.38
N GLU A 29 17.44 11.75 2.44
CA GLU A 29 17.44 12.46 3.74
C GLU A 29 18.51 11.93 4.70
N GLY A 30 19.41 11.07 4.20
CA GLY A 30 20.49 10.46 4.98
C GLY A 30 20.04 9.29 5.85
N LEU A 31 18.93 8.64 5.49
CA LEU A 31 18.33 7.54 6.24
C LEU A 31 18.47 6.23 5.49
N VAL A 32 19.15 5.25 6.09
CA VAL A 32 19.25 3.92 5.50
C VAL A 32 18.10 3.06 6.00
N VAL A 33 17.12 2.81 5.12
CA VAL A 33 15.98 1.92 5.40
C VAL A 33 16.10 0.66 4.55
N VAL A 34 16.02 -0.50 5.19
CA VAL A 34 16.02 -1.82 4.57
C VAL A 34 14.63 -2.42 4.66
N VAL A 35 14.24 -3.13 3.61
CA VAL A 35 13.00 -3.91 3.56
C VAL A 35 13.37 -5.37 3.76
N ASP A 36 12.92 -5.96 4.86
CA ASP A 36 13.04 -7.38 5.15
C ASP A 36 11.78 -8.12 4.70
N GLU A 37 11.96 -9.35 4.22
CA GLU A 37 10.88 -10.22 3.75
C GLU A 37 10.88 -11.52 4.54
N VAL A 38 9.74 -11.85 5.15
CA VAL A 38 9.55 -13.10 5.89
C VAL A 38 8.41 -13.88 5.25
N TRP A 39 8.71 -15.10 4.81
CA TRP A 39 7.74 -15.97 4.15
C TRP A 39 7.09 -16.88 5.19
N ALA A 40 5.75 -16.85 5.26
CA ALA A 40 4.96 -17.64 6.18
C ALA A 40 3.76 -18.25 5.45
N GLY A 41 3.96 -19.46 4.91
CA GLY A 41 2.95 -20.17 4.12
C GLY A 41 2.61 -19.43 2.84
N ARG A 42 1.36 -18.95 2.71
CA ARG A 42 0.90 -18.19 1.53
C ARG A 42 1.10 -16.69 1.66
N TYR A 43 1.64 -16.21 2.79
CA TYR A 43 1.84 -14.80 3.05
C TYR A 43 3.32 -14.46 3.05
N THR A 44 3.67 -13.33 2.44
CA THR A 44 4.96 -12.67 2.58
C THR A 44 4.75 -11.44 3.45
N PHE A 45 5.48 -11.38 4.55
CA PHE A 45 5.51 -10.25 5.46
C PHE A 45 6.67 -9.33 5.09
N PHE A 46 6.39 -8.05 4.91
CA PHE A 46 7.39 -7.02 4.66
C PHE A 46 7.60 -6.21 5.93
N GLY A 47 8.85 -6.05 6.36
CA GLY A 47 9.24 -5.21 7.48
C GLY A 47 10.21 -4.12 7.03
N CYS A 48 9.94 -2.86 7.35
CA CYS A 48 10.92 -1.79 7.09
C CYS A 48 11.74 -1.49 8.36
N ASN A 49 13.06 -1.64 8.24
CA ASN A 49 14.03 -1.44 9.30
C ASN A 49 14.97 -0.28 8.98
N VAL A 50 15.13 0.64 9.92
CA VAL A 50 16.13 1.70 9.82
C VAL A 50 17.46 1.16 10.37
N LEU A 51 18.53 1.18 9.57
CA LEU A 51 19.84 0.61 9.90
C LEU A 51 20.80 1.63 10.52
N GLU A 52 20.94 2.83 9.95
CA GLU A 52 21.94 3.81 10.40
C GLU A 52 21.49 5.27 10.20
N GLY A 53 21.97 6.14 11.10
CA GLY A 53 21.81 7.60 11.10
C GLY A 53 21.92 8.14 12.53
N GLU A 54 22.63 9.24 12.78
CA GLU A 54 22.52 9.95 14.06
C GLU A 54 21.08 10.48 14.21
N PHE A 55 20.31 9.86 15.10
CA PHE A 55 18.93 10.25 15.35
C PHE A 55 18.87 11.10 16.62
N SER A 56 18.48 12.38 16.46
CA SER A 56 17.73 13.03 17.52
C SER A 56 16.33 12.39 17.58
N PHE A 57 15.77 12.25 18.78
CA PHE A 57 14.42 11.68 19.00
C PHE A 57 13.34 12.30 18.07
N PRO A 58 13.33 13.63 17.80
CA PRO A 58 12.37 14.23 16.87
C PRO A 58 12.53 13.77 15.42
N LYS A 59 13.76 13.55 14.97
CA LYS A 59 14.05 13.06 13.62
C LYS A 59 13.52 11.64 13.45
N TYR A 60 13.63 10.82 14.49
CA TYR A 60 13.14 9.45 14.50
C TYR A 60 11.61 9.34 14.37
N GLU A 61 10.86 10.09 15.17
CA GLU A 61 9.38 10.05 15.10
C GLU A 61 8.85 10.58 13.76
N ARG A 62 9.51 11.58 13.17
CA ARG A 62 9.16 12.08 11.83
C ARG A 62 9.33 10.99 10.75
N VAL A 63 10.41 10.22 10.82
CA VAL A 63 10.68 9.13 9.86
C VAL A 63 9.67 7.99 10.00
N LYS A 64 9.32 7.62 11.23
CA LYS A 64 8.24 6.64 11.47
C LYS A 64 6.91 7.11 10.91
N ALA A 65 6.54 8.37 11.15
CA ALA A 65 5.30 8.93 10.64
C ALA A 65 5.27 8.87 9.11
N PHE A 66 6.36 9.28 8.45
CA PHE A 66 6.49 9.19 7.00
C PHE A 66 6.33 7.75 6.49
N LEU A 67 7.09 6.80 7.06
CA LEU A 67 7.05 5.40 6.64
C LEU A 67 5.66 4.78 6.82
N ARG A 68 4.95 5.13 7.90
CA ARG A 68 3.57 4.68 8.14
C ARG A 68 2.60 5.26 7.13
N SER A 69 2.65 6.57 6.85
CA SER A 69 1.81 7.19 5.84
C SER A 69 2.06 6.61 4.45
N TYR A 70 3.33 6.45 4.09
CA TYR A 70 3.71 5.88 2.80
C TYR A 70 3.26 4.42 2.64
N ALA A 71 3.41 3.61 3.69
CA ALA A 71 2.90 2.25 3.71
C ALA A 71 1.37 2.21 3.58
N ALA A 72 0.67 3.10 4.28
CA ALA A 72 -0.79 3.22 4.18
C ALA A 72 -1.24 3.58 2.76
N GLU A 73 -0.54 4.51 2.09
CA GLU A 73 -0.81 4.89 0.70
C GLU A 73 -0.60 3.72 -0.27
N ILE A 74 0.50 2.97 -0.13
CA ILE A 74 0.76 1.78 -0.96
C ILE A 74 -0.33 0.72 -0.74
N LEU A 75 -0.66 0.43 0.52
CA LEU A 75 -1.67 -0.57 0.86
C LEU A 75 -3.05 -0.17 0.36
N ALA A 76 -3.44 1.10 0.52
CA ALA A 76 -4.68 1.62 -0.02
C ALA A 76 -4.74 1.47 -1.54
N GLY A 77 -3.69 1.88 -2.27
CA GLY A 77 -3.64 1.73 -3.72
C GLY A 77 -3.81 0.29 -4.20
N LEU A 78 -3.19 -0.66 -3.51
CA LEU A 78 -3.29 -2.09 -3.85
C LEU A 78 -4.66 -2.69 -3.54
N LEU A 79 -5.29 -2.28 -2.44
CA LEU A 79 -6.66 -2.70 -2.11
C LEU A 79 -7.64 -2.21 -3.18
N LEU A 80 -7.55 -0.94 -3.57
CA LEU A 80 -8.40 -0.37 -4.62
C LEU A 80 -8.20 -1.07 -5.98
N GLU A 81 -6.96 -1.39 -6.35
CA GLU A 81 -6.68 -2.17 -7.56
C GLU A 81 -7.26 -3.59 -7.49
N SER A 82 -7.16 -4.24 -6.32
CA SER A 82 -7.70 -5.58 -6.10
C SER A 82 -9.23 -5.58 -6.23
N GLU A 83 -9.91 -4.61 -5.62
CA GLU A 83 -11.36 -4.47 -5.72
C GLU A 83 -11.81 -4.17 -7.14
N ALA A 84 -11.16 -3.23 -7.84
CA ALA A 84 -11.46 -2.94 -9.24
C ALA A 84 -11.30 -4.18 -10.13
N THR A 85 -10.27 -4.99 -9.87
CA THR A 85 -10.04 -6.25 -10.59
C THR A 85 -11.14 -7.29 -10.32
N GLU A 86 -11.58 -7.41 -9.07
CA GLU A 86 -12.64 -8.36 -8.71
C GLU A 86 -13.99 -7.93 -9.29
N ILE A 87 -14.30 -6.63 -9.29
CA ILE A 87 -15.50 -6.10 -9.95
C ILE A 87 -15.45 -6.37 -11.46
N ALA A 88 -14.30 -6.18 -12.12
CA ALA A 88 -14.13 -6.50 -13.53
C ALA A 88 -14.41 -7.99 -13.82
N ARG A 89 -13.94 -8.89 -12.94
CA ARG A 89 -14.21 -10.34 -13.04
C ARG A 89 -15.69 -10.67 -12.86
N LEU A 90 -16.35 -10.05 -11.88
CA LEU A 90 -17.79 -10.23 -11.66
C LEU A 90 -18.59 -9.76 -12.88
N VAL A 91 -18.23 -8.60 -13.46
CA VAL A 91 -18.89 -8.09 -14.66
C VAL A 91 -18.72 -9.04 -15.84
N ALA A 92 -17.51 -9.56 -16.05
CA ALA A 92 -17.26 -10.53 -17.12
C ALA A 92 -18.02 -11.85 -16.94
N ARG A 93 -18.20 -12.30 -15.68
CA ARG A 93 -18.88 -13.55 -15.35
C ARG A 93 -20.41 -13.44 -15.42
N GLU A 94 -20.97 -12.38 -14.84
CA GLU A 94 -22.42 -12.20 -14.71
C GLU A 94 -23.03 -11.51 -15.95
N HIS A 95 -22.22 -10.83 -16.75
CA HIS A 95 -22.66 -10.12 -17.96
C HIS A 95 -21.85 -10.53 -19.21
N PRO A 96 -21.91 -11.81 -19.63
CA PRO A 96 -21.11 -12.34 -20.75
C PRO A 96 -21.49 -11.74 -22.11
N TYR A 97 -22.65 -11.07 -22.21
CA TYR A 97 -23.11 -10.37 -23.41
C TYR A 97 -22.41 -9.01 -23.62
N LEU A 98 -21.68 -8.50 -22.63
CA LEU A 98 -20.90 -7.27 -22.79
C LEU A 98 -19.64 -7.55 -23.60
N SER A 99 -19.39 -6.71 -24.61
CA SER A 99 -18.14 -6.76 -25.38
C SER A 99 -16.93 -6.40 -24.50
N PRO A 100 -15.70 -6.83 -24.87
CA PRO A 100 -14.48 -6.46 -24.15
C PRO A 100 -14.30 -4.94 -23.98
N ALA A 101 -14.71 -4.14 -24.98
CA ALA A 101 -14.65 -2.69 -24.90
C ALA A 101 -15.58 -2.12 -23.81
N GLN A 102 -16.78 -2.67 -23.67
CA GLN A 102 -17.73 -2.26 -22.62
C GLN A 102 -17.27 -2.71 -21.23
N GLN A 103 -16.71 -3.92 -21.12
CA GLN A 103 -16.13 -4.40 -19.85
C GLN A 103 -14.95 -3.53 -19.41
N ASN A 104 -14.08 -3.11 -20.35
CA ASN A 104 -12.98 -2.18 -20.07
C ASN A 104 -13.49 -0.80 -19.64
N LEU A 105 -14.56 -0.30 -20.26
CA LEU A 105 -15.17 0.98 -19.90
C LEU A 105 -15.74 0.95 -18.46
N ILE A 106 -16.44 -0.14 -18.09
CA ILE A 106 -16.98 -0.31 -16.74
C ILE A 106 -15.84 -0.42 -15.72
N SER A 107 -14.84 -1.25 -15.99
CA SER A 107 -13.69 -1.44 -15.09
C SER A 107 -12.90 -0.14 -14.89
N GLY A 108 -12.70 0.62 -15.98
CA GLY A 108 -12.04 1.93 -15.93
C GLY A 108 -12.83 2.96 -15.13
N ARG A 109 -14.16 2.95 -15.22
CA ARG A 109 -15.02 3.85 -14.42
C ARG A 109 -14.98 3.48 -12.94
N VAL A 110 -15.11 2.20 -12.61
CA VAL A 110 -15.04 1.71 -11.22
C VAL A 110 -13.70 2.08 -10.58
N ALA A 111 -12.59 1.89 -11.29
CA ALA A 111 -11.27 2.25 -10.78
C ALA A 111 -11.10 3.77 -10.57
N ALA A 112 -11.84 4.61 -11.31
CA ALA A 112 -11.82 6.06 -11.12
C ALA A 112 -12.63 6.48 -9.89
N GLU A 113 -13.85 5.94 -9.72
CA GLU A 113 -14.70 6.23 -8.56
C GLU A 113 -14.05 5.76 -7.25
N LEU A 114 -13.49 4.55 -7.23
CA LEU A 114 -12.77 4.02 -6.07
C LEU A 114 -11.53 4.86 -5.68
N LYS A 115 -10.97 5.64 -6.61
CA LYS A 115 -9.86 6.56 -6.34
C LYS A 115 -10.29 7.93 -5.83
N ASP A 116 -11.54 8.33 -6.06
CA ASP A 116 -12.03 9.68 -5.78
C ASP A 116 -12.57 9.84 -4.34
N ASP A 117 -12.68 8.75 -3.57
CA ASP A 117 -13.10 8.73 -2.15
C ASP A 117 -12.03 9.29 -1.16
N ASN A 118 -11.27 10.31 -1.58
CA ASN A 118 -10.49 11.16 -0.67
C ASN A 118 -11.34 12.24 0.04
N GLY A 119 -12.66 12.17 -0.04
CA GLY A 119 -13.58 13.13 0.58
C GLY A 119 -14.37 12.53 1.74
N VAL A 120 -13.79 12.56 2.95
CA VAL A 120 -14.40 12.21 4.26
C VAL A 120 -14.18 10.76 4.72
N PHE A 121 -13.02 10.50 5.33
CA PHE A 121 -12.96 9.53 6.42
C PHE A 121 -13.40 10.23 7.72
N PRO A 122 -14.44 9.76 8.42
CA PRO A 122 -14.66 10.19 9.80
C PRO A 122 -13.41 9.83 10.60
N VAL A 123 -12.89 10.82 11.32
CA VAL A 123 -11.87 10.66 12.34
C VAL A 123 -12.36 9.56 13.28
N LEU A 124 -11.83 8.33 13.11
CA LEU A 124 -11.98 7.29 14.11
C LEU A 124 -11.02 7.66 15.23
N CYS A 125 -11.57 8.41 16.19
CA CYS A 125 -11.05 8.55 17.53
C CYS A 125 -10.51 7.20 18.01
N GLY A 126 -9.24 7.17 18.40
CA GLY A 126 -8.56 5.96 18.84
C GLY A 126 -7.40 6.28 19.76
N GLY A 127 -7.69 6.93 20.88
CA GLY A 127 -6.75 7.04 22.00
C GLY A 127 -7.44 7.58 23.26
N PRO A 128 -7.29 6.93 24.42
CA PRO A 128 -7.60 7.55 25.70
C PRO A 128 -6.40 8.39 26.16
N CYS A 129 -6.64 9.68 26.39
CA CYS A 129 -5.92 10.52 27.36
C CYS A 129 -6.98 11.38 28.05
#